data_AF-A0A8H5X8M3-F1
#
_entry.id   AF-A0A8H5X8M3-F1
#
_cell.length_a   1.000
_cell.length_b   1.000
_cell.length_c   1.000
_cell.angle_alpha   90.00
_cell.angle_beta   90.00
_cell.angle_gamma   90.00
#
_symmetry.space_group_name_H-M   'P 1'
#
loop_
_entity.id
_entity.type
_entity.pdbx_description
1 polymer ?
#
loop_
_entity_poly.entity_id
_entity_poly.type
_entity_poly.pdbx_seq_one_letter_code
_entity_poly.pdbx_strand_id
1 'polypeptide(L)'
;MNHQPRPTIPPLSLPSMPALNLPHPPAPNPALPVYNHQPVYNKPGPLHVYNNPVPPPVPVPGPIPNNSTSPAYYNPPPPFVPHTSGAQAPGGPPSLVNTSPTASGIPSAAPPIPVPAPTPATTTSSSRKRKSDVGPDNTKEDLFPDNVSDIDSEDERLALHDSDTCNAIRRKIRNWIDSGAQKIGEFQKTIGVSGKSYNSFMNRTGTWDGENTDTYIKAHVFFKKRELQGLPLKANKPKKAKTAASAKALEEVLDVSNVDPLTGEADGTVPIYDTCDEIRKKIRPMLAKEGMTQAAFIRALNKNLPEGKSVSPANMRYFMGRKGVRDGNTNITFYAAYVFFEKKRIQAGKPKTQFRQKMEKAWGNKGFDIENGANQQYTCFAGEEPVVDEFGKIDFVVTGRRR
;
A
#
# COMPACT_ATOMS: atom_id res chain seq x y z
N MET A 1 76.27 0.84 -25.65
CA MET A 1 76.43 -0.04 -26.82
C MET A 1 75.48 -1.23 -26.68
N ASN A 2 74.94 -1.65 -27.82
CA ASN A 2 74.06 -2.81 -28.09
C ASN A 2 72.54 -2.68 -27.86
N HIS A 3 71.89 -2.37 -28.98
CA HIS A 3 70.57 -2.84 -29.40
C HIS A 3 70.38 -4.35 -29.17
N GLN A 4 69.15 -4.75 -28.79
CA GLN A 4 68.42 -5.77 -29.54
C GLN A 4 66.90 -5.48 -29.54
N PRO A 5 66.21 -5.66 -30.69
CA PRO A 5 64.78 -5.39 -30.85
C PRO A 5 63.89 -6.62 -30.57
N ARG A 6 62.63 -6.31 -30.27
CA ARG A 6 61.53 -7.21 -29.89
C ARG A 6 61.02 -8.06 -31.08
N PRO A 7 60.79 -9.38 -30.91
CA PRO A 7 60.19 -10.20 -31.96
C PRO A 7 58.66 -10.16 -31.94
N THR A 8 58.09 -10.05 -33.15
CA THR A 8 56.67 -10.04 -33.50
C THR A 8 56.13 -11.48 -33.53
N ILE A 9 55.00 -11.75 -32.86
CA ILE A 9 54.31 -13.07 -32.87
C ILE A 9 52.95 -12.90 -33.58
N PRO A 10 52.60 -13.78 -34.54
CA PRO A 10 51.36 -13.72 -35.32
C PRO A 10 50.13 -14.24 -34.56
N PRO A 11 48.90 -13.87 -34.97
CA PRO A 11 47.67 -14.25 -34.27
C PRO A 11 47.29 -15.72 -34.47
N LEU A 12 47.08 -16.42 -33.35
CA LEU A 12 46.57 -17.79 -33.27
C LEU A 12 45.07 -17.85 -33.59
N SER A 13 44.71 -18.75 -34.49
CA SER A 13 43.36 -19.19 -34.83
C SER A 13 42.72 -19.97 -33.68
N LEU A 14 41.49 -19.62 -33.32
CA LEU A 14 40.68 -20.36 -32.35
C LEU A 14 39.85 -21.47 -33.04
N PRO A 15 39.51 -22.57 -32.33
CA PRO A 15 38.87 -23.75 -32.90
C PRO A 15 37.35 -23.60 -33.05
N SER A 16 36.84 -24.23 -34.10
CA SER A 16 35.42 -24.40 -34.43
C SER A 16 34.67 -25.24 -33.38
N MET A 17 33.52 -24.75 -32.92
CA MET A 17 32.55 -25.47 -32.09
C MET A 17 31.25 -25.69 -32.90
N PRO A 18 30.55 -26.83 -32.71
CA PRO A 18 29.40 -27.22 -33.52
C PRO A 18 28.12 -26.46 -33.13
N ALA A 19 27.36 -26.02 -34.13
CA ALA A 19 26.09 -25.32 -33.95
C ALA A 19 24.95 -26.29 -33.58
N LEU A 20 24.33 -26.05 -32.43
CA LEU A 20 23.07 -26.68 -32.02
C LEU A 20 21.89 -25.98 -32.71
N ASN A 21 20.95 -26.80 -33.18
CA ASN A 21 19.71 -26.47 -33.87
C ASN A 21 18.81 -25.53 -33.02
N LEU A 22 18.55 -24.31 -33.49
CA LEU A 22 17.49 -23.43 -32.97
C LEU A 22 16.25 -23.47 -33.89
N PRO A 23 15.02 -23.48 -33.34
CA PRO A 23 13.80 -23.46 -34.14
C PRO A 23 13.56 -22.08 -34.80
N HIS A 24 13.08 -22.12 -36.04
CA HIS A 24 12.79 -20.98 -36.91
C HIS A 24 11.76 -19.99 -36.32
N PRO A 25 11.90 -18.67 -36.58
CA PRO A 25 10.84 -17.68 -36.36
C PRO A 25 9.78 -17.76 -37.47
N PRO A 26 8.49 -17.46 -37.17
CA PRO A 26 7.44 -17.43 -38.20
C PRO A 26 7.57 -16.22 -39.13
N ALA A 27 7.18 -16.42 -40.38
CA ALA A 27 7.29 -15.46 -41.48
C ALA A 27 6.47 -14.17 -41.27
N PRO A 28 6.90 -13.04 -41.87
CA PRO A 28 6.16 -11.78 -41.81
C PRO A 28 4.93 -11.78 -42.74
N ASN A 29 3.77 -11.37 -42.20
CA ASN A 29 2.52 -11.18 -42.94
C ASN A 29 2.61 -10.05 -43.99
N PRO A 30 1.91 -10.16 -45.13
CA PRO A 30 1.87 -9.12 -46.16
C PRO A 30 1.04 -7.89 -45.74
N ALA A 31 1.46 -6.74 -46.28
CA ALA A 31 1.10 -5.39 -45.91
C ALA A 31 -0.39 -5.03 -46.04
N LEU A 32 -0.89 -4.25 -45.07
CA LEU A 32 -2.13 -3.48 -45.16
C LEU A 32 -1.84 -2.10 -45.79
N PRO A 33 -2.74 -1.56 -46.63
CA PRO A 33 -2.51 -0.27 -47.29
C PRO A 33 -2.64 0.91 -46.32
N VAL A 34 -1.64 1.77 -46.38
CA VAL A 34 -1.52 3.05 -45.66
C VAL A 34 -2.50 4.06 -46.25
N TYR A 35 -3.53 4.47 -45.50
CA TYR A 35 -4.33 5.63 -45.86
C TYR A 35 -3.67 6.92 -45.36
N ASN A 36 -3.26 7.72 -46.34
CA ASN A 36 -2.61 9.01 -46.18
C ASN A 36 -3.68 10.07 -45.87
N HIS A 37 -3.70 10.64 -44.66
CA HIS A 37 -4.54 11.80 -44.35
C HIS A 37 -3.82 13.09 -44.81
N GLN A 38 -4.37 13.74 -45.83
CA GLN A 38 -4.11 15.15 -46.14
C GLN A 38 -5.43 15.93 -45.99
N PRO A 39 -5.41 17.14 -45.41
CA PRO A 39 -6.62 17.92 -45.19
C PRO A 39 -6.94 18.74 -46.45
N VAL A 40 -8.13 18.56 -47.02
CA VAL A 40 -8.64 19.40 -48.10
C VAL A 40 -9.93 20.07 -47.63
N TYR A 41 -9.86 21.38 -47.43
CA TYR A 41 -11.02 22.27 -47.38
C TYR A 41 -11.63 22.36 -48.78
N ASN A 42 -12.95 22.16 -48.90
CA ASN A 42 -13.70 22.71 -50.04
C ASN A 42 -15.15 23.08 -49.67
N LYS A 43 -15.57 24.21 -50.27
CA LYS A 43 -16.80 24.99 -50.09
C LYS A 43 -18.06 24.33 -50.70
N PRO A 44 -19.28 24.83 -50.38
CA PRO A 44 -20.54 24.13 -50.60
C PRO A 44 -21.20 24.41 -51.97
N GLY A 45 -22.01 23.45 -52.45
CA GLY A 45 -22.86 23.54 -53.65
C GLY A 45 -23.99 22.49 -53.62
N PRO A 46 -25.05 22.60 -54.46
CA PRO A 46 -26.41 22.87 -54.00
C PRO A 46 -27.33 21.64 -53.86
N LEU A 47 -28.38 21.86 -53.06
CA LEU A 47 -29.44 20.94 -52.66
C LEU A 47 -30.26 20.39 -53.84
N HIS A 48 -30.52 19.08 -53.82
CA HIS A 48 -31.61 18.46 -54.59
C HIS A 48 -32.74 18.05 -53.64
N VAL A 49 -33.93 18.54 -53.96
CA VAL A 49 -35.22 18.27 -53.30
C VAL A 49 -35.78 16.97 -53.84
N TYR A 50 -36.19 16.05 -52.95
CA TYR A 50 -37.29 15.14 -53.24
C TYR A 50 -38.17 14.96 -51.99
N ASN A 51 -39.46 15.13 -52.23
CA ASN A 51 -40.58 15.05 -51.29
C ASN A 51 -40.67 13.71 -50.56
N ASN A 52 -40.93 13.74 -49.26
CA ASN A 52 -41.56 12.64 -48.53
C ASN A 52 -42.66 13.18 -47.59
N PRO A 53 -43.77 12.44 -47.43
CA PRO A 53 -44.99 12.90 -46.76
C PRO A 53 -44.85 13.03 -45.24
N VAL A 54 -45.60 14.00 -44.70
CA VAL A 54 -45.63 14.43 -43.28
C VAL A 54 -46.06 13.29 -42.34
N PRO A 55 -45.28 12.95 -41.30
CA PRO A 55 -45.70 12.04 -40.24
C PRO A 55 -46.65 12.74 -39.24
N PRO A 56 -47.61 12.01 -38.61
CA PRO A 56 -48.57 12.57 -37.68
C PRO A 56 -47.93 13.07 -36.36
N PRO A 57 -48.55 14.02 -35.66
CA PRO A 57 -47.93 14.73 -34.54
C PRO A 57 -47.78 13.84 -33.31
N VAL A 58 -46.56 13.83 -32.77
CA VAL A 58 -46.19 13.21 -31.49
C VAL A 58 -46.71 14.07 -30.32
N PRO A 59 -47.26 13.48 -29.23
CA PRO A 59 -47.72 14.24 -28.08
C PRO A 59 -46.57 14.94 -27.34
N VAL A 60 -46.77 16.23 -27.04
CA VAL A 60 -45.87 17.08 -26.26
C VAL A 60 -45.82 16.61 -24.80
N PRO A 61 -44.64 16.40 -24.20
CA PRO A 61 -44.54 16.17 -22.76
C PRO A 61 -44.95 17.43 -21.99
N GLY A 62 -45.95 17.30 -21.12
CA GLY A 62 -46.35 18.36 -20.19
C GLY A 62 -45.29 18.67 -19.12
N PRO A 63 -45.49 19.74 -18.33
CA PRO A 63 -44.49 20.24 -17.38
C PRO A 63 -44.16 19.22 -16.28
N ILE A 64 -42.87 19.06 -16.01
CA ILE A 64 -42.34 18.23 -14.92
C ILE A 64 -42.72 18.88 -13.57
N PRO A 65 -43.43 18.19 -12.66
CA PRO A 65 -43.58 18.66 -11.30
C PRO A 65 -42.25 18.49 -10.54
N ASN A 66 -41.77 19.60 -9.99
CA ASN A 66 -40.58 19.68 -9.15
C ASN A 66 -40.86 19.00 -7.80
N ASN A 67 -40.54 17.70 -7.67
CA ASN A 67 -40.58 17.00 -6.38
C ASN A 67 -39.16 16.82 -5.84
N SER A 68 -38.63 17.88 -5.25
CA SER A 68 -37.47 17.84 -4.38
C SER A 68 -37.90 17.29 -3.00
N THR A 69 -38.06 15.97 -2.88
CA THR A 69 -38.19 15.31 -1.57
C THR A 69 -37.35 14.04 -1.57
N SER A 70 -36.13 14.15 -1.02
CA SER A 70 -35.32 12.98 -0.64
C SER A 70 -36.05 12.21 0.48
N PRO A 71 -35.99 10.87 0.55
CA PRO A 71 -36.42 10.16 1.73
C PRO A 71 -35.52 10.58 2.90
N ALA A 72 -36.09 11.28 3.87
CA ALA A 72 -35.42 11.54 5.13
C ALA A 72 -35.20 10.20 5.83
N TYR A 73 -33.95 9.74 5.85
CA TYR A 73 -33.51 8.73 6.83
C TYR A 73 -33.64 9.38 8.21
N TYR A 74 -34.76 9.13 8.88
CA TYR A 74 -34.95 9.48 10.28
C TYR A 74 -34.08 8.53 11.10
N ASN A 75 -32.87 8.97 11.45
CA ASN A 75 -32.05 8.32 12.45
C ASN A 75 -32.39 8.99 13.79
N PRO A 76 -33.22 8.38 14.66
CA PRO A 76 -33.50 8.99 15.95
C PRO A 76 -32.19 9.13 16.74
N PRO A 77 -31.92 10.30 17.34
CA PRO A 77 -30.76 10.45 18.20
C PRO A 77 -30.82 9.43 19.35
N PRO A 78 -29.67 8.86 19.76
CA PRO A 78 -29.63 7.98 20.92
C PRO A 78 -30.19 8.73 22.15
N PRO A 79 -30.92 8.04 23.05
CA PRO A 79 -31.51 8.69 24.21
C PRO A 79 -30.43 9.41 25.02
N PHE A 80 -30.66 10.70 25.22
CA PHE A 80 -29.85 11.58 26.05
C PHE A 80 -29.85 11.04 27.47
N VAL A 81 -28.72 10.48 27.89
CA VAL A 81 -28.42 10.24 29.30
C VAL A 81 -27.96 11.57 29.89
N PRO A 82 -28.75 12.20 30.79
CA PRO A 82 -28.29 13.40 31.47
C PRO A 82 -27.11 13.03 32.39
N HIS A 83 -25.91 13.45 32.00
CA HIS A 83 -24.79 13.51 32.94
C HIS A 83 -25.09 14.64 33.93
N THR A 84 -25.61 14.25 35.09
CA THR A 84 -25.73 15.11 36.25
C THR A 84 -24.34 15.65 36.61
N SER A 85 -24.18 16.97 36.51
CA SER A 85 -23.10 17.69 37.15
C SER A 85 -23.30 17.61 38.66
N GLY A 86 -22.55 16.72 39.31
CA GLY A 86 -22.47 16.60 40.76
C GLY A 86 -21.06 16.91 41.22
N ALA A 87 -20.81 18.20 41.51
CA ALA A 87 -19.66 18.61 42.29
C ALA A 87 -19.94 18.30 43.77
N GLN A 88 -19.14 17.42 44.38
CA GLN A 88 -18.79 17.52 45.80
C GLN A 88 -17.64 16.55 46.12
N ALA A 89 -16.43 17.11 46.25
CA ALA A 89 -15.34 16.50 46.99
C ALA A 89 -14.92 17.54 48.05
N PRO A 90 -14.97 17.21 49.36
CA PRO A 90 -14.44 18.07 50.40
C PRO A 90 -12.99 17.68 50.72
N GLY A 91 -12.18 18.67 51.08
CA GLY A 91 -10.97 18.45 51.89
C GLY A 91 -9.64 18.71 51.17
N GLY A 92 -9.14 19.95 51.31
CA GLY A 92 -7.71 20.23 51.28
C GLY A 92 -7.02 19.83 52.60
N PRO A 93 -5.73 20.17 52.78
CA PRO A 93 -4.63 19.20 52.92
C PRO A 93 -4.10 19.07 54.37
N PRO A 94 -2.98 18.35 54.57
CA PRO A 94 -1.82 19.13 55.01
C PRO A 94 -0.48 18.75 54.37
N SER A 95 0.36 19.78 54.31
CA SER A 95 1.77 19.81 53.98
C SER A 95 2.65 19.21 55.09
N LEU A 96 3.75 18.57 54.68
CA LEU A 96 5.00 18.42 55.46
C LEU A 96 6.12 18.70 54.44
N VAL A 97 6.70 19.90 54.40
CA VAL A 97 7.82 20.36 55.25
C VAL A 97 8.82 19.24 55.51
N ASN A 98 9.89 19.20 54.73
CA ASN A 98 11.17 18.76 55.29
C ASN A 98 12.30 19.65 54.82
N THR A 99 12.91 20.27 55.82
CA THR A 99 14.01 21.20 55.85
C THR A 99 15.35 20.48 55.65
N SER A 100 16.25 21.12 54.92
CA SER A 100 17.70 20.86 54.95
C SER A 100 18.27 20.92 56.37
N PRO A 101 19.47 20.37 56.58
CA PRO A 101 20.55 21.29 56.96
C PRO A 101 21.89 21.04 56.24
N THR A 102 22.61 22.14 56.18
CA THR A 102 23.97 22.47 55.70
C THR A 102 25.13 21.74 56.39
N ALA A 103 26.20 21.48 55.64
CA ALA A 103 27.62 21.59 56.05
C ALA A 103 28.49 21.61 54.76
N SER A 104 29.03 22.75 54.31
CA SER A 104 30.33 23.37 54.69
C SER A 104 31.56 22.56 54.26
N GLY A 105 32.32 23.09 53.27
CA GLY A 105 33.66 22.61 52.93
C GLY A 105 34.23 23.18 51.61
N ILE A 106 34.93 24.30 51.68
CA ILE A 106 35.81 24.87 50.63
C ILE A 106 37.17 24.11 50.68
N PRO A 107 37.92 23.95 49.56
CA PRO A 107 39.05 24.85 49.34
C PRO A 107 39.23 25.34 47.89
N SER A 108 39.84 26.53 47.85
CA SER A 108 40.36 27.31 46.72
C SER A 108 41.54 26.65 45.99
N ALA A 109 41.68 26.86 44.67
CA ALA A 109 42.90 27.40 44.01
C ALA A 109 42.95 27.10 42.48
N ALA A 110 42.97 28.17 41.67
CA ALA A 110 43.59 28.21 40.31
C ALA A 110 45.09 28.60 40.46
N PRO A 111 45.98 28.74 39.43
CA PRO A 111 45.80 28.88 37.96
C PRO A 111 46.94 28.13 37.16
N PRO A 112 47.47 28.54 35.96
CA PRO A 112 47.02 29.40 34.86
C PRO A 112 47.11 28.77 33.43
N ILE A 113 46.59 29.54 32.46
CA ILE A 113 46.64 29.39 30.99
C ILE A 113 48.08 29.61 30.44
N PRO A 114 48.42 29.07 29.26
CA PRO A 114 48.93 29.95 28.20
C PRO A 114 48.40 29.63 26.78
N VAL A 115 47.99 30.68 26.06
CA VAL A 115 47.89 30.74 24.58
C VAL A 115 49.00 31.70 24.12
N PRO A 116 49.64 31.52 22.94
CA PRO A 116 49.18 32.28 21.76
C PRO A 116 49.31 31.54 20.39
N ALA A 117 48.58 32.10 19.42
CA ALA A 117 48.39 31.78 17.98
C ALA A 117 49.67 31.97 17.09
N PRO A 118 49.68 31.94 15.72
CA PRO A 118 48.62 31.77 14.70
C PRO A 118 48.94 30.85 13.47
N THR A 119 47.95 30.75 12.56
CA THR A 119 47.82 30.03 11.26
C THR A 119 48.85 30.37 10.16
N PRO A 120 49.01 29.56 9.08
CA PRO A 120 48.21 29.76 7.85
C PRO A 120 47.80 28.48 7.06
N ALA A 121 46.80 28.67 6.19
CA ALA A 121 46.18 27.70 5.27
C ALA A 121 47.12 27.18 4.15
N THR A 122 46.74 26.08 3.47
CA THR A 122 46.65 25.94 1.98
C THR A 122 46.35 24.49 1.52
N THR A 123 45.17 24.33 0.90
CA THR A 123 44.69 23.46 -0.22
C THR A 123 45.12 21.99 -0.47
N THR A 124 44.07 21.19 -0.72
CA THR A 124 43.87 20.16 -1.77
C THR A 124 44.67 18.85 -1.76
N SER A 125 43.97 17.71 -1.64
CA SER A 125 43.84 16.74 -2.74
C SER A 125 42.85 15.61 -2.41
N SER A 126 42.19 15.13 -3.45
CA SER A 126 41.11 14.14 -3.45
C SER A 126 41.54 12.75 -2.99
N SER A 127 40.65 12.02 -2.33
CA SER A 127 40.74 10.56 -2.21
C SER A 127 39.36 9.93 -2.01
N ARG A 128 38.81 9.33 -3.07
CA ARG A 128 37.64 8.42 -2.99
C ARG A 128 37.96 7.26 -2.06
N LYS A 129 37.20 7.06 -0.98
CA LYS A 129 37.10 5.78 -0.28
C LYS A 129 35.72 5.53 0.33
N ARG A 130 35.01 4.61 -0.33
CA ARG A 130 34.12 3.53 0.16
C ARG A 130 33.16 3.81 1.34
N LYS A 131 31.87 3.74 0.96
CA LYS A 131 30.73 3.04 1.57
C LYS A 131 30.97 2.32 2.92
N SER A 132 29.99 2.51 3.80
CA SER A 132 29.75 1.93 5.13
C SER A 132 30.50 2.56 6.29
N ASP A 133 30.03 3.74 6.69
CA ASP A 133 29.76 4.02 8.10
C ASP A 133 28.61 5.03 8.18
N VAL A 134 27.39 4.56 8.46
CA VAL A 134 26.24 5.43 8.75
C VAL A 134 25.92 5.23 10.22
N GLY A 135 26.62 6.00 11.05
CA GLY A 135 26.18 6.26 12.40
C GLY A 135 24.83 7.00 12.39
N PRO A 136 24.01 6.88 13.45
CA PRO A 136 22.68 7.49 13.52
C PRO A 136 22.68 9.04 13.50
N ASP A 137 23.86 9.68 13.49
CA ASP A 137 24.02 11.11 13.72
C ASP A 137 24.00 11.99 12.45
N ASN A 138 24.21 11.42 11.26
CA ASN A 138 24.28 12.22 10.01
C ASN A 138 22.90 12.50 9.38
N THR A 139 21.81 11.97 9.93
CA THR A 139 20.48 12.08 9.29
C THR A 139 19.98 13.52 9.26
N LYS A 140 20.33 14.33 10.27
CA LYS A 140 19.90 15.72 10.34
C LYS A 140 20.70 16.60 9.36
N GLU A 141 22.00 16.37 9.23
CA GLU A 141 22.87 17.11 8.30
C GLU A 141 22.60 16.76 6.83
N ASP A 142 22.29 15.50 6.51
CA ASP A 142 21.84 15.11 5.17
C ASP A 142 20.47 15.73 4.80
N LEU A 143 19.62 15.96 5.81
CA LEU A 143 18.31 16.56 5.60
C LEU A 143 18.40 18.09 5.59
N PHE A 144 19.34 18.72 6.29
CA PHE A 144 19.52 20.17 6.34
C PHE A 144 21.01 20.49 6.15
N PRO A 145 21.52 20.42 4.93
CA PRO A 145 22.92 20.76 4.66
C PRO A 145 23.14 22.27 4.88
N ASP A 146 24.24 22.64 5.51
CA ASP A 146 24.60 24.06 5.75
C ASP A 146 24.97 24.80 4.46
N ASN A 147 25.25 24.07 3.37
CA ASN A 147 25.66 24.60 2.07
C ASN A 147 24.61 24.28 0.99
N VAL A 148 23.39 24.77 1.17
CA VAL A 148 22.38 24.79 0.11
C VAL A 148 22.16 26.23 -0.31
N SER A 149 22.19 26.49 -1.62
CA SER A 149 21.82 27.79 -2.18
C SER A 149 20.46 28.21 -1.67
N ASP A 150 20.41 29.35 -0.98
CA ASP A 150 19.20 29.85 -0.36
C ASP A 150 18.25 30.30 -1.47
N ILE A 151 17.21 29.51 -1.71
CA ILE A 151 16.11 29.91 -2.60
C ILE A 151 15.25 30.88 -1.80
N ASP A 152 15.18 32.13 -2.24
CA ASP A 152 14.37 33.17 -1.61
C ASP A 152 12.91 32.73 -1.52
N SER A 153 12.23 33.08 -0.44
CA SER A 153 10.80 32.79 -0.24
C SER A 153 9.90 33.43 -1.29
N GLU A 154 10.41 34.42 -2.03
CA GLU A 154 9.74 35.16 -3.11
C GLU A 154 10.14 34.67 -4.52
N ASP A 155 10.83 33.54 -4.67
CA ASP A 155 11.18 32.98 -5.99
C ASP A 155 9.89 32.59 -6.75
N GLU A 156 9.74 33.13 -7.97
CA GLU A 156 8.59 32.91 -8.86
C GLU A 156 8.28 31.41 -9.10
N ARG A 157 9.27 30.53 -9.00
CA ARG A 157 9.11 29.07 -9.14
C ARG A 157 8.46 28.40 -7.93
N LEU A 158 8.44 29.07 -6.77
CA LEU A 158 7.72 28.64 -5.57
C LEU A 158 6.25 29.08 -5.60
N ALA A 159 5.95 30.18 -6.31
CA ALA A 159 4.59 30.72 -6.50
C ALA A 159 3.76 29.89 -7.48
N LEU A 160 4.41 29.08 -8.33
CA LEU A 160 3.72 28.10 -9.14
C LEU A 160 3.13 27.02 -8.21
N HIS A 161 1.84 27.15 -7.90
CA HIS A 161 1.05 26.02 -7.42
C HIS A 161 1.07 24.96 -8.51
N ASP A 162 2.08 24.10 -8.48
CA ASP A 162 2.01 22.82 -9.15
C ASP A 162 0.73 22.11 -8.70
N SER A 163 0.25 21.16 -9.50
CA SER A 163 -1.03 20.47 -9.32
C SER A 163 -1.14 19.60 -8.04
N ASP A 164 -0.27 19.80 -7.06
CA ASP A 164 -0.27 19.14 -5.77
C ASP A 164 -1.52 19.54 -4.97
N THR A 165 -2.54 18.69 -5.07
CA THR A 165 -3.75 18.78 -4.26
C THR A 165 -3.46 18.80 -2.76
N CYS A 166 -4.40 19.27 -1.95
CA CYS A 166 -4.30 19.20 -0.48
C CYS A 166 -4.06 17.75 0.01
N ASN A 167 -4.65 16.76 -0.66
CA ASN A 167 -4.40 15.33 -0.39
C ASN A 167 -2.93 14.94 -0.64
N ALA A 168 -2.32 15.45 -1.71
CA ALA A 168 -0.92 15.19 -2.03
C ALA A 168 0.00 15.80 -0.95
N ILE A 169 -0.24 17.05 -0.57
CA ILE A 169 0.52 17.71 0.51
C ILE A 169 0.34 17.00 1.85
N ARG A 170 -0.88 16.64 2.26
CA ARG A 170 -1.10 15.84 3.49
C ARG A 170 -0.35 14.51 3.44
N ARG A 171 -0.23 13.86 2.27
CA ARG A 171 0.56 12.62 2.11
C ARG A 171 2.06 12.89 2.21
N LYS A 172 2.59 13.96 1.59
CA LYS A 172 3.99 14.38 1.71
C LYS A 172 4.36 14.63 3.18
N ILE A 173 3.49 15.33 3.92
CA ILE A 173 3.66 15.57 5.37
C ILE A 173 3.71 14.24 6.15
N ARG A 174 2.74 13.34 5.96
CA ARG A 174 2.73 12.03 6.67
C ARG A 174 4.01 11.25 6.37
N ASN A 175 4.40 11.15 5.10
CA ASN A 175 5.62 10.46 4.70
C ASN A 175 6.89 11.07 5.32
N TRP A 176 6.97 12.41 5.39
CA TRP A 176 8.07 13.13 6.02
C TRP A 176 8.20 12.77 7.50
N ILE A 177 7.10 12.85 8.24
CA ILE A 177 7.05 12.53 9.68
C ILE A 177 7.31 11.04 9.91
N ASP A 178 6.65 10.14 9.17
CA ASP A 178 6.79 8.69 9.31
C ASP A 178 8.20 8.20 8.94
N SER A 179 8.86 8.89 8.00
CA SER A 179 10.26 8.63 7.70
C SER A 179 11.18 8.94 8.88
N GLY A 180 10.72 9.71 9.87
CA GLY A 180 11.52 10.16 11.01
C GLY A 180 12.42 11.35 10.66
N ALA A 181 12.15 12.05 9.56
CA ALA A 181 12.92 13.23 9.16
C ALA A 181 12.80 14.36 10.18
N GLN A 182 11.60 14.57 10.72
CA GLN A 182 11.31 15.48 11.84
C GLN A 182 10.11 14.98 12.63
N LYS A 183 9.98 15.39 13.90
CA LYS A 183 8.73 15.22 14.67
C LYS A 183 7.69 16.26 14.24
N ILE A 184 6.40 16.00 14.52
CA ILE A 184 5.30 16.91 14.16
C ILE A 184 5.56 18.34 14.66
N GLY A 185 5.94 18.49 15.93
CA GLY A 185 6.22 19.81 16.52
C GLY A 185 7.48 20.50 15.94
N GLU A 186 8.45 19.74 15.45
CA GLU A 186 9.65 20.29 14.80
C GLU A 186 9.33 20.74 13.37
N PHE A 187 8.54 19.94 12.64
CA PHE A 187 8.07 20.31 11.31
C PHE A 187 7.18 21.55 11.35
N GLN A 188 6.24 21.64 12.32
CA GLN A 188 5.41 22.82 12.54
C GLN A 188 6.24 24.10 12.71
N LYS A 189 7.33 24.02 13.49
CA LYS A 189 8.27 25.14 13.67
C LYS A 189 9.03 25.47 12.37
N THR A 190 9.47 24.43 11.65
CA THR A 190 10.24 24.57 10.40
C THR A 190 9.45 25.31 9.33
N ILE A 191 8.17 25.00 9.18
CA ILE A 191 7.29 25.69 8.24
C ILE A 191 6.58 26.90 8.88
N GLY A 192 6.85 27.25 10.13
CA GLY A 192 6.26 28.41 10.80
C GLY A 192 4.73 28.41 10.92
N VAL A 193 4.12 27.26 11.26
CA VAL A 193 2.66 27.12 11.47
C VAL A 193 2.34 26.74 12.91
N SER A 194 1.18 27.17 13.41
CA SER A 194 0.68 26.76 14.73
C SER A 194 0.19 25.31 14.71
N GLY A 195 0.25 24.63 15.86
CA GLY A 195 -0.28 23.28 15.99
C GLY A 195 -1.78 23.18 15.67
N LYS A 196 -2.55 24.25 15.96
CA LYS A 196 -3.98 24.34 15.60
C LYS A 196 -4.18 24.39 14.08
N SER A 197 -3.41 25.21 13.36
CA SER A 197 -3.46 25.29 11.90
C SER A 197 -3.08 23.94 11.26
N TYR A 198 -2.00 23.33 11.77
CA TYR A 198 -1.55 22.02 11.30
C TYR A 198 -2.63 20.95 11.47
N ASN A 199 -3.21 20.82 12.68
CA ASN A 199 -4.24 19.82 12.96
C ASN A 199 -5.50 20.08 12.12
N SER A 200 -5.91 21.35 11.97
CA SER A 200 -7.05 21.72 11.13
C SER A 200 -6.86 21.31 9.68
N PHE A 201 -5.64 21.42 9.13
CA PHE A 201 -5.36 20.99 7.76
C PHE A 201 -5.24 19.46 7.64
N MET A 202 -4.54 18.81 8.57
CA MET A 202 -4.25 17.37 8.51
C MET A 202 -5.49 16.49 8.72
N ASN A 203 -6.49 16.99 9.43
CA ASN A 203 -7.75 16.29 9.72
C ASN A 203 -8.81 16.43 8.61
N ARG A 204 -8.57 17.26 7.59
CA ARG A 204 -9.45 17.40 6.43
C ARG A 204 -9.27 16.25 5.44
N THR A 205 -10.28 16.01 4.61
CA THR A 205 -10.36 14.83 3.73
C THR A 205 -10.59 15.16 2.26
N GLY A 206 -11.13 16.34 1.91
CA GLY A 206 -11.38 16.72 0.53
C GLY A 206 -10.11 16.96 -0.29
N THR A 207 -10.18 16.74 -1.60
CA THR A 207 -9.04 16.88 -2.53
C THR A 207 -8.38 18.26 -2.45
N TRP A 208 -9.18 19.31 -2.40
CA TRP A 208 -8.75 20.72 -2.27
C TRP A 208 -9.16 21.34 -0.93
N ASP A 209 -9.69 20.52 -0.02
CA ASP A 209 -10.16 21.02 1.28
C ASP A 209 -8.97 21.42 2.16
N GLY A 210 -8.81 22.74 2.31
CA GLY A 210 -7.71 23.36 3.04
C GLY A 210 -6.69 24.08 2.17
N GLU A 211 -6.95 24.30 0.88
CA GLU A 211 -6.03 25.00 -0.05
C GLU A 211 -5.69 26.43 0.41
N ASN A 212 -6.64 27.10 1.06
CA ASN A 212 -6.42 28.44 1.61
C ASN A 212 -5.84 28.42 3.04
N THR A 213 -5.40 27.26 3.53
CA THR A 213 -4.83 27.16 4.88
C THR A 213 -3.34 27.47 4.83
N ASP A 214 -2.86 28.22 5.82
CA ASP A 214 -1.44 28.52 6.01
C ASP A 214 -0.54 27.27 5.99
N THR A 215 -1.02 26.16 6.55
CA THR A 215 -0.32 24.86 6.52
C THR A 215 -0.16 24.31 5.11
N TYR A 216 -1.14 24.45 4.23
CA TYR A 216 -1.03 23.99 2.85
C TYR A 216 0.04 24.78 2.11
N ILE A 217 -0.07 26.11 2.15
CA ILE A 217 0.81 27.03 1.42
C ILE A 217 2.26 26.84 1.87
N LYS A 218 2.52 26.91 3.18
CA LYS A 218 3.89 26.80 3.71
C LYS A 218 4.48 25.41 3.56
N ALA A 219 3.69 24.35 3.66
CA ALA A 219 4.18 23.00 3.41
C ALA A 219 4.47 22.76 1.92
N HIS A 220 3.65 23.30 1.02
CA HIS A 220 3.91 23.26 -0.42
C HIS A 220 5.25 23.92 -0.75
N VAL A 221 5.46 25.15 -0.27
CA VAL A 221 6.73 25.88 -0.43
C VAL A 221 7.91 25.08 0.12
N PHE A 222 7.78 24.50 1.33
CA PHE A 222 8.84 23.70 1.93
C PHE A 222 9.25 22.49 1.08
N PHE A 223 8.28 21.70 0.62
CA PHE A 223 8.59 20.51 -0.19
C PHE A 223 9.10 20.89 -1.58
N LYS A 224 8.57 21.97 -2.18
CA LYS A 224 9.03 22.48 -3.47
C LYS A 224 10.47 22.99 -3.39
N LYS A 225 10.81 23.73 -2.33
CA LYS A 225 12.19 24.19 -2.08
C LYS A 225 13.15 23.00 -1.97
N ARG A 226 12.79 21.94 -1.23
CA ARG A 226 13.61 20.71 -1.19
C ARG A 226 13.73 20.01 -2.54
N GLU A 227 12.64 19.91 -3.30
CA GLU A 227 12.66 19.29 -4.62
C GLU A 227 13.58 20.03 -5.59
N LEU A 228 13.50 21.37 -5.61
CA LEU A 228 14.37 22.22 -6.44
C LEU A 228 15.84 22.13 -6.01
N GLN A 229 16.10 21.98 -4.71
CA GLN A 229 17.45 21.80 -4.18
C GLN A 229 17.97 20.36 -4.30
N GLY A 230 17.17 19.42 -4.84
CA GLY A 230 17.54 18.02 -4.96
C GLY A 230 17.65 17.27 -3.63
N LEU A 231 17.06 17.82 -2.56
CA LEU A 231 17.11 17.27 -1.21
C LEU A 231 16.11 16.12 -1.05
N PRO A 232 16.46 15.07 -0.28
CA PRO A 232 15.58 13.93 -0.10
C PRO A 232 14.31 14.31 0.69
N LEU A 233 13.14 13.86 0.21
CA LEU A 233 11.82 14.06 0.83
C LEU A 233 11.47 13.04 1.93
N LYS A 234 12.43 12.20 2.30
CA LYS A 234 12.29 11.19 3.34
C LYS A 234 13.66 10.94 3.95
N ALA A 235 13.70 10.68 5.25
CA ALA A 235 14.92 10.20 5.87
C ALA A 235 15.29 8.82 5.30
N ASN A 236 16.59 8.62 5.03
CA ASN A 236 17.14 7.30 4.73
C ASN A 236 17.21 6.49 6.02
N LYS A 237 16.06 6.05 6.55
CA LYS A 237 16.07 5.03 7.60
C LYS A 237 16.80 3.82 7.04
N PRO A 238 17.85 3.30 7.71
CA PRO A 238 18.37 1.99 7.36
C PRO A 238 17.19 1.03 7.48
N LYS A 239 16.79 0.39 6.36
CA LYS A 239 15.89 -0.76 6.41
C LYS A 239 16.53 -1.69 7.43
N LYS A 240 15.85 -1.94 8.56
CA LYS A 240 16.29 -2.87 9.58
C LYS A 240 16.73 -4.14 8.84
N ALA A 241 18.04 -4.38 8.79
CA ALA A 241 18.58 -5.45 7.97
C ALA A 241 17.96 -6.72 8.51
N LYS A 242 17.13 -7.38 7.70
CA LYS A 242 16.67 -8.73 8.02
C LYS A 242 17.95 -9.56 8.11
N THR A 243 18.27 -10.08 9.30
CA THR A 243 19.35 -11.05 9.43
C THR A 243 19.05 -12.20 8.47
N ALA A 244 20.06 -12.67 7.72
CA ALA A 244 19.90 -13.71 6.71
C ALA A 244 19.19 -14.97 7.27
N ALA A 245 19.39 -15.26 8.56
CA ALA A 245 18.70 -16.32 9.30
C ALA A 245 17.16 -16.14 9.34
N SER A 246 16.67 -14.92 9.61
CA SER A 246 15.23 -14.62 9.64
C SER A 246 14.58 -14.62 8.24
N ALA A 247 15.36 -14.41 7.17
CA ALA A 247 14.88 -14.54 5.80
C ALA A 247 14.74 -16.02 5.41
N LYS A 248 15.74 -16.86 5.74
CA LYS A 248 15.68 -18.32 5.52
C LYS A 248 14.55 -18.98 6.29
N ALA A 249 14.38 -18.66 7.57
CA ALA A 249 13.28 -19.20 8.37
C ALA A 249 11.90 -18.81 7.79
N LEU A 250 11.77 -17.62 7.18
CA LEU A 250 10.54 -17.23 6.52
C LEU A 250 10.30 -18.00 5.22
N GLU A 251 11.36 -18.21 4.44
CA GLU A 251 11.30 -18.99 3.21
C GLU A 251 10.90 -20.43 3.50
N GLU A 252 11.47 -21.06 4.52
CA GLU A 252 11.09 -22.40 4.99
C GLU A 252 9.62 -22.46 5.42
N VAL A 253 9.11 -21.43 6.10
CA VAL A 253 7.70 -21.34 6.49
C VAL A 253 6.76 -21.20 5.28
N LEU A 254 7.26 -20.68 4.15
CA LEU A 254 6.52 -20.48 2.90
C LEU A 254 6.75 -21.62 1.90
N ASP A 255 7.71 -22.49 2.15
CA ASP A 255 8.06 -23.58 1.26
C ASP A 255 7.19 -24.80 1.52
N VAL A 256 6.37 -25.12 0.52
CA VAL A 256 5.48 -26.28 0.49
C VAL A 256 5.81 -27.21 -0.68
N SER A 257 6.96 -27.03 -1.33
CA SER A 257 7.38 -27.80 -2.51
C SER A 257 7.70 -29.26 -2.21
N ASN A 258 7.94 -29.62 -0.95
CA ASN A 258 8.23 -31.00 -0.52
C ASN A 258 6.97 -31.89 -0.41
N VAL A 259 5.79 -31.39 -0.78
CA VAL A 259 4.54 -32.15 -0.73
C VAL A 259 4.09 -32.44 -2.15
N ASP A 260 3.74 -33.70 -2.39
CA ASP A 260 3.19 -34.14 -3.67
C ASP A 260 1.97 -33.29 -4.06
N PRO A 261 1.78 -33.01 -5.36
CA PRO A 261 0.62 -32.26 -5.83
C PRO A 261 -0.69 -32.86 -5.31
N LEU A 262 -1.59 -31.99 -4.86
CA LEU A 262 -2.92 -32.43 -4.45
C LEU A 262 -3.69 -32.95 -5.67
N THR A 263 -4.59 -33.91 -5.47
CA THR A 263 -5.47 -34.39 -6.54
C THR A 263 -6.29 -33.23 -7.12
N GLY A 264 -6.15 -32.97 -8.42
CA GLY A 264 -6.79 -31.83 -9.11
C GLY A 264 -6.04 -30.50 -9.03
N GLU A 265 -4.81 -30.48 -8.52
CA GLU A 265 -4.00 -29.25 -8.45
C GLU A 265 -3.61 -28.71 -9.84
N ALA A 266 -3.27 -29.61 -10.77
CA ALA A 266 -2.87 -29.25 -12.12
C ALA A 266 -3.98 -28.51 -12.89
N ASP A 267 -5.25 -28.89 -12.66
CA ASP A 267 -6.41 -28.31 -13.32
C ASP A 267 -7.05 -27.16 -12.51
N GLY A 268 -6.60 -26.96 -11.27
CA GLY A 268 -7.21 -26.02 -10.35
C GLY A 268 -8.56 -26.48 -9.78
N THR A 269 -8.80 -27.79 -9.73
CA THR A 269 -10.07 -28.43 -9.34
C THR A 269 -10.05 -29.07 -7.95
N VAL A 270 -8.99 -28.84 -7.17
CA VAL A 270 -8.86 -29.31 -5.78
C VAL A 270 -10.10 -28.95 -4.95
N PRO A 271 -10.84 -29.92 -4.40
CA PRO A 271 -11.98 -29.66 -3.55
C PRO A 271 -11.59 -28.92 -2.27
N ILE A 272 -12.30 -27.83 -1.96
CA ILE A 272 -12.06 -27.00 -0.78
C ILE A 272 -12.97 -27.46 0.36
N TYR A 273 -12.47 -27.48 1.59
CA TYR A 273 -13.32 -27.77 2.75
C TYR A 273 -12.98 -26.90 3.95
N ASP A 274 -12.56 -25.68 3.67
CA ASP A 274 -12.60 -24.58 4.63
C ASP A 274 -13.63 -23.56 4.14
N THR A 275 -14.12 -22.73 5.06
CA THR A 275 -14.95 -21.57 4.71
C THR A 275 -14.06 -20.35 4.48
N CYS A 276 -14.62 -19.28 3.92
CA CYS A 276 -13.88 -18.03 3.71
C CYS A 276 -13.38 -17.44 5.05
N ASP A 277 -14.17 -17.56 6.12
CA ASP A 277 -13.77 -17.12 7.45
C ASP A 277 -12.59 -17.94 8.00
N GLU A 278 -12.60 -19.27 7.83
CA GLU A 278 -11.50 -20.14 8.27
C GLU A 278 -10.20 -19.85 7.51
N ILE A 279 -10.25 -19.64 6.20
CA ILE A 279 -9.06 -19.24 5.44
C ILE A 279 -8.55 -17.87 5.90
N ARG A 280 -9.43 -16.89 6.12
CA ARG A 280 -9.02 -15.59 6.68
C ARG A 280 -8.38 -15.73 8.06
N LYS A 281 -8.90 -16.61 8.93
CA LYS A 281 -8.31 -16.93 10.24
C LYS A 281 -6.92 -17.55 10.12
N LYS A 282 -6.63 -18.34 9.07
CA LYS A 282 -5.29 -18.90 8.79
C LYS A 282 -4.32 -17.87 8.21
N ILE A 283 -4.79 -16.94 7.37
CA ILE A 283 -3.95 -15.92 6.74
C ILE A 283 -3.49 -14.85 7.73
N ARG A 284 -4.38 -14.34 8.60
CA ARG A 284 -4.05 -13.27 9.58
C ARG A 284 -2.79 -13.56 10.41
N PRO A 285 -2.64 -14.70 11.10
CA PRO A 285 -1.45 -15.00 11.88
C PRO A 285 -0.21 -15.19 11.00
N MET A 286 -0.35 -15.69 9.77
CA MET A 286 0.78 -15.78 8.84
C MET A 286 1.33 -14.40 8.48
N LEU A 287 0.45 -13.44 8.20
CA LEU A 287 0.84 -12.05 7.89
C LEU A 287 1.33 -11.27 9.12
N ALA A 288 0.90 -11.67 10.33
CA ALA A 288 1.36 -11.07 11.57
C ALA A 288 2.78 -11.51 12.00
N LYS A 289 3.34 -12.57 11.38
CA LYS A 289 4.71 -13.02 11.68
C LYS A 289 5.71 -11.94 11.31
N GLU A 290 6.69 -11.74 12.20
CA GLU A 290 7.73 -10.73 11.98
C GLU A 290 8.46 -10.93 10.65
N GLY A 291 8.53 -9.85 9.87
CA GLY A 291 9.20 -9.85 8.57
C GLY A 291 8.45 -10.60 7.46
N MET A 292 7.25 -11.14 7.70
CA MET A 292 6.36 -11.59 6.64
C MET A 292 5.81 -10.36 5.91
N THR A 293 5.87 -10.37 4.58
CA THR A 293 5.21 -9.36 3.76
C THR A 293 4.07 -9.99 3.00
N GLN A 294 3.00 -9.22 2.77
CA GLN A 294 1.88 -9.70 1.95
C GLN A 294 2.35 -10.12 0.55
N ALA A 295 3.31 -9.40 -0.04
CA ALA A 295 3.91 -9.74 -1.32
C ALA A 295 4.69 -11.07 -1.31
N ALA A 296 5.45 -11.35 -0.24
CA ALA A 296 6.14 -12.64 -0.10
C ALA A 296 5.14 -13.80 -0.01
N PHE A 297 4.06 -13.62 0.75
CA PHE A 297 3.02 -14.63 0.85
C PHE A 297 2.30 -14.85 -0.48
N ILE A 298 1.93 -13.78 -1.20
CA ILE A 298 1.31 -13.89 -2.54
C ILE A 298 2.21 -14.66 -3.51
N ARG A 299 3.52 -14.42 -3.50
CA ARG A 299 4.48 -15.18 -4.32
C ARG A 299 4.47 -16.67 -3.98
N ALA A 300 4.40 -17.01 -2.69
CA ALA A 300 4.30 -18.41 -2.26
C ALA A 300 2.98 -19.07 -2.70
N LEU A 301 1.86 -18.33 -2.65
CA LEU A 301 0.57 -18.83 -3.16
C LEU A 301 0.62 -19.12 -4.67
N ASN A 302 1.19 -18.21 -5.45
CA ASN A 302 1.26 -18.34 -6.91
C ASN A 302 2.12 -19.52 -7.39
N LYS A 303 3.03 -20.04 -6.57
CA LYS A 303 3.80 -21.27 -6.89
C LYS A 303 2.93 -22.53 -6.90
N ASN A 304 1.77 -22.51 -6.24
CA ASN A 304 0.86 -23.66 -6.10
C ASN A 304 -0.41 -23.50 -6.94
N LEU A 305 -0.41 -22.57 -7.89
CA LEU A 305 -1.52 -22.37 -8.81
C LEU A 305 -1.17 -22.93 -10.19
N PRO A 306 -2.17 -23.41 -10.94
CA PRO A 306 -1.96 -23.84 -12.32
C PRO A 306 -1.58 -22.66 -13.21
N GLU A 307 -0.96 -22.97 -14.35
CA GLU A 307 -0.55 -21.96 -15.33
C GLU A 307 -1.75 -21.09 -15.77
N GLY A 308 -1.51 -19.77 -15.88
CA GLY A 308 -2.53 -18.79 -16.26
C GLY A 308 -3.39 -18.25 -15.10
N LYS A 309 -3.36 -18.84 -13.91
CA LYS A 309 -4.03 -18.28 -12.71
C LYS A 309 -3.02 -17.62 -11.78
N SER A 310 -3.36 -16.43 -11.26
CA SER A 310 -2.51 -15.76 -10.26
C SER A 310 -3.32 -14.94 -9.25
N VAL A 311 -2.84 -14.94 -8.01
CA VAL A 311 -3.29 -14.05 -6.95
C VAL A 311 -2.58 -12.71 -7.12
N SER A 312 -3.37 -11.65 -7.33
CA SER A 312 -2.88 -10.27 -7.29
C SER A 312 -2.97 -9.67 -5.88
N PRO A 313 -2.21 -8.60 -5.58
CA PRO A 313 -2.38 -7.86 -4.33
C PRO A 313 -3.79 -7.29 -4.13
N ALA A 314 -4.49 -6.96 -5.22
CA ALA A 314 -5.88 -6.51 -5.17
C ALA A 314 -6.83 -7.63 -4.75
N ASN A 315 -6.64 -8.84 -5.30
CA ASN A 315 -7.42 -10.03 -4.94
C ASN A 315 -7.27 -10.35 -3.45
N MET A 316 -6.04 -10.34 -2.95
CA MET A 316 -5.74 -10.56 -1.53
C MET A 316 -6.38 -9.50 -0.63
N ARG A 317 -6.25 -8.21 -0.99
CA ARG A 317 -6.86 -7.12 -0.22
C ARG A 317 -8.37 -7.22 -0.19
N TYR A 318 -9.00 -7.51 -1.34
CA TYR A 318 -10.44 -7.71 -1.44
C TYR A 318 -10.88 -8.86 -0.53
N PHE A 319 -10.28 -10.04 -0.67
CA PHE A 319 -10.64 -11.22 0.12
C PHE A 319 -10.51 -10.96 1.62
N MET A 320 -9.40 -10.37 2.06
CA MET A 320 -9.15 -10.08 3.48
C MET A 320 -10.09 -9.01 4.07
N GLY A 321 -10.67 -8.14 3.24
CA GLY A 321 -11.63 -7.12 3.64
C GLY A 321 -13.07 -7.62 3.83
N ARG A 322 -13.40 -8.82 3.36
CA ARG A 322 -14.75 -9.42 3.47
C ARG A 322 -15.00 -10.09 4.81
N LYS A 323 -16.28 -10.36 5.11
CA LYS A 323 -16.75 -11.01 6.34
C LYS A 323 -17.89 -11.97 6.02
N GLY A 324 -17.91 -13.14 6.67
CA GLY A 324 -18.93 -14.14 6.45
C GLY A 324 -18.40 -15.42 5.80
N VAL A 325 -19.15 -16.51 6.02
CA VAL A 325 -18.72 -17.88 5.75
C VAL A 325 -18.44 -18.13 4.26
N ARG A 326 -19.26 -17.54 3.38
CA ARG A 326 -19.12 -17.64 1.91
C ARG A 326 -18.47 -16.42 1.25
N ASP A 327 -18.24 -15.37 2.03
CA ASP A 327 -18.00 -14.04 1.47
C ASP A 327 -16.56 -13.92 0.91
N GLY A 328 -16.44 -13.98 -0.42
CA GLY A 328 -15.16 -14.05 -1.14
C GLY A 328 -14.81 -15.43 -1.72
N ASN A 329 -15.76 -16.38 -1.74
CA ASN A 329 -15.56 -17.76 -2.22
C ASN A 329 -15.15 -17.87 -3.69
N THR A 330 -15.58 -16.94 -4.55
CA THR A 330 -15.19 -16.90 -5.96
C THR A 330 -13.82 -16.28 -6.21
N ASN A 331 -13.17 -15.72 -5.18
CA ASN A 331 -11.87 -15.08 -5.33
C ASN A 331 -10.75 -16.11 -5.40
N ILE A 332 -9.86 -16.01 -6.39
CA ILE A 332 -8.71 -16.91 -6.55
C ILE A 332 -7.81 -17.03 -5.30
N THR A 333 -7.78 -15.99 -4.46
CA THR A 333 -7.06 -16.00 -3.18
C THR A 333 -7.56 -17.10 -2.25
N PHE A 334 -8.87 -17.35 -2.24
CA PHE A 334 -9.50 -18.36 -1.39
C PHE A 334 -8.98 -19.75 -1.75
N TYR A 335 -9.06 -20.11 -3.04
CA TYR A 335 -8.54 -21.36 -3.57
C TYR A 335 -7.02 -21.51 -3.32
N ALA A 336 -6.23 -20.51 -3.71
CA ALA A 336 -4.77 -20.58 -3.59
C ALA A 336 -4.31 -20.72 -2.14
N ALA A 337 -4.92 -19.97 -1.22
CA ALA A 337 -4.60 -20.03 0.20
C ALA A 337 -4.98 -21.39 0.80
N TYR A 338 -6.12 -21.96 0.40
CA TYR A 338 -6.52 -23.29 0.85
C TYR A 338 -5.51 -24.36 0.41
N VAL A 339 -5.14 -24.40 -0.88
CA VAL A 339 -4.13 -25.35 -1.40
C VAL A 339 -2.82 -25.22 -0.62
N PHE A 340 -2.37 -23.99 -0.38
CA PHE A 340 -1.16 -23.72 0.41
C PHE A 340 -1.25 -24.27 1.84
N PHE A 341 -2.33 -24.00 2.56
CA PHE A 341 -2.48 -24.47 3.95
C PHE A 341 -2.68 -25.98 4.04
N GLU A 342 -3.32 -26.59 3.04
CA GLU A 342 -3.51 -28.03 2.99
C GLU A 342 -2.18 -28.76 2.72
N LYS A 343 -1.37 -28.27 1.77
CA LYS A 343 0.00 -28.76 1.60
C LYS A 343 0.82 -28.60 2.87
N LYS A 344 0.76 -27.42 3.50
CA LYS A 344 1.45 -27.17 4.77
C LYS A 344 1.01 -28.11 5.90
N ARG A 345 -0.27 -28.53 5.92
CA ARG A 345 -0.77 -29.53 6.88
C ARG A 345 -0.14 -30.90 6.63
N ILE A 346 -0.10 -31.33 5.36
CA ILE A 346 0.48 -32.62 4.95
C ILE A 346 1.98 -32.65 5.25
N GLN A 347 2.70 -31.58 4.90
CA GLN A 347 4.13 -31.43 5.20
C GLN A 347 4.43 -31.55 6.70
N ALA A 348 3.55 -30.99 7.54
CA ALA A 348 3.68 -31.06 8.99
C ALA A 348 3.15 -32.36 9.61
N GLY A 349 2.66 -33.31 8.80
CA GLY A 349 2.08 -34.58 9.28
C GLY A 349 0.84 -34.41 10.17
N LYS A 350 0.15 -33.27 10.11
CA LYS A 350 -0.96 -32.98 11.02
C LYS A 350 -2.23 -33.68 10.55
N PRO A 351 -3.02 -34.28 11.46
CA PRO A 351 -4.31 -34.86 11.09
C PRO A 351 -5.29 -33.78 10.60
N LYS A 352 -6.34 -34.21 9.88
CA LYS A 352 -7.45 -33.32 9.51
C LYS A 352 -8.12 -32.77 10.78
N THR A 353 -8.47 -31.49 10.77
CA THR A 353 -9.19 -30.88 11.89
C THR A 353 -10.62 -31.43 11.99
N GLN A 354 -11.23 -31.33 13.17
CA GLN A 354 -12.65 -31.71 13.36
C GLN A 354 -13.57 -30.92 12.44
N PHE A 355 -13.28 -29.62 12.27
CA PHE A 355 -14.02 -28.76 11.33
C PHE A 355 -13.93 -29.28 9.89
N ARG A 356 -12.73 -29.71 9.46
CA ARG A 356 -12.52 -30.30 8.14
C ARG A 356 -13.37 -31.55 7.93
N GLN A 357 -13.41 -32.46 8.91
CA GLN A 357 -14.22 -33.67 8.80
C GLN A 357 -15.72 -33.35 8.68
N LYS A 358 -16.21 -32.36 9.43
CA LYS A 358 -17.60 -31.88 9.32
C LYS A 358 -17.88 -31.27 7.94
N MET A 359 -16.95 -30.46 7.41
CA MET A 359 -17.06 -29.90 6.06
C MET A 359 -17.06 -30.98 4.98
N GLU A 360 -16.23 -32.02 5.11
CA GLU A 360 -16.23 -33.18 4.20
C GLU A 360 -17.56 -33.93 4.24
N LYS A 361 -18.14 -34.12 5.44
CA LYS A 361 -19.47 -34.72 5.60
C LYS A 361 -20.57 -33.85 4.98
N ALA A 362 -20.46 -32.53 5.10
CA ALA A 362 -21.46 -31.60 4.57
C ALA A 362 -21.37 -31.50 3.04
N TRP A 363 -20.20 -31.28 2.47
CA TRP A 363 -20.01 -30.99 1.04
C TRP A 363 -19.68 -32.21 0.16
N GLY A 364 -19.37 -33.36 0.76
CA GLY A 364 -19.04 -34.58 0.04
C GLY A 364 -17.83 -34.42 -0.88
N ASN A 365 -17.82 -35.06 -2.03
CA ASN A 365 -16.64 -35.06 -2.91
C ASN A 365 -16.47 -33.75 -3.71
N LYS A 366 -17.50 -32.91 -3.79
CA LYS A 366 -17.46 -31.65 -4.55
C LYS A 366 -16.67 -30.56 -3.82
N GLY A 367 -16.69 -30.58 -2.50
CA GLY A 367 -16.13 -29.49 -1.69
C GLY A 367 -17.00 -28.23 -1.71
N PHE A 368 -16.53 -27.22 -1.00
CA PHE A 368 -17.15 -25.93 -0.81
C PHE A 368 -17.31 -25.19 -2.15
N ASP A 369 -18.46 -24.54 -2.31
CA ASP A 369 -18.81 -23.81 -3.51
C ASP A 369 -17.93 -22.57 -3.73
N ILE A 370 -17.25 -22.54 -4.87
CA ILE A 370 -16.38 -21.46 -5.34
C ILE A 370 -16.90 -20.76 -6.59
N GLU A 371 -18.08 -21.13 -7.09
CA GLU A 371 -18.64 -20.61 -8.33
C GLU A 371 -19.72 -19.56 -8.04
N ASN A 372 -20.58 -19.82 -7.05
CA ASN A 372 -21.72 -18.96 -6.74
C ASN A 372 -21.35 -17.95 -5.64
N GLY A 373 -21.03 -16.72 -6.05
CA GLY A 373 -20.67 -15.62 -5.15
C GLY A 373 -21.87 -14.95 -4.48
N ALA A 374 -21.59 -13.84 -3.78
CA ALA A 374 -22.61 -13.06 -3.04
C ALA A 374 -23.74 -12.47 -3.92
N ASN A 375 -23.53 -12.38 -5.24
CA ASN A 375 -24.53 -11.87 -6.18
C ASN A 375 -25.50 -12.97 -6.67
N GLN A 376 -25.39 -14.19 -6.15
CA GLN A 376 -26.28 -15.29 -6.50
C GLN A 376 -27.70 -14.97 -6.04
N GLN A 377 -28.66 -15.11 -6.96
CA GLN A 377 -30.08 -14.99 -6.66
C GLN A 377 -30.65 -16.36 -6.32
N TYR A 378 -31.56 -16.38 -5.35
CA TYR A 378 -32.28 -17.57 -4.91
C TYR A 378 -33.78 -17.34 -5.04
N THR A 379 -34.48 -18.30 -5.62
CA THR A 379 -35.95 -18.33 -5.68
C THR A 379 -36.45 -19.25 -4.57
N CYS A 380 -37.39 -18.76 -3.74
CA CYS A 380 -37.98 -19.52 -2.64
C CYS A 380 -39.50 -19.34 -2.61
N PHE A 381 -40.21 -20.21 -1.88
CA PHE A 381 -41.65 -20.11 -1.75
C PHE A 381 -42.06 -18.93 -0.86
N ALA A 382 -43.31 -18.49 -0.98
CA ALA A 382 -43.85 -17.43 -0.13
C ALA A 382 -43.78 -17.85 1.35
N GLY A 383 -43.06 -17.07 2.16
CA GLY A 383 -42.83 -17.38 3.58
C GLY A 383 -41.58 -18.21 3.86
N GLU A 384 -40.69 -18.40 2.88
CA GLU A 384 -39.35 -18.94 3.08
C GLU A 384 -38.28 -17.85 2.90
N GLU A 385 -37.16 -17.99 3.62
CA GLU A 385 -35.98 -17.13 3.44
C GLU A 385 -34.71 -17.99 3.30
N PRO A 386 -33.80 -17.65 2.35
CA PRO A 386 -32.51 -18.30 2.25
C PRO A 386 -31.61 -17.89 3.41
N VAL A 387 -31.09 -18.87 4.14
CA VAL A 387 -30.14 -18.69 5.25
C VAL A 387 -28.87 -19.47 4.95
N VAL A 388 -27.73 -18.86 5.29
CA VAL A 388 -26.42 -19.49 5.17
C VAL A 388 -26.07 -20.19 6.48
N ASP A 389 -25.78 -21.49 6.43
CA ASP A 389 -25.34 -22.25 7.61
C ASP A 389 -23.84 -22.00 7.96
N GLU A 390 -23.37 -22.62 9.04
CA GLU A 390 -21.96 -22.52 9.47
C GLU A 390 -20.95 -23.13 8.48
N PHE A 391 -21.41 -24.03 7.59
CA PHE A 391 -20.62 -24.68 6.56
C PHE A 391 -20.72 -23.98 5.20
N GLY A 392 -21.46 -22.86 5.13
CA GLY A 392 -21.69 -22.09 3.93
C GLY A 392 -22.67 -22.72 2.95
N LYS A 393 -23.52 -23.66 3.37
CA LYS A 393 -24.67 -24.11 2.59
C LYS A 393 -25.81 -23.11 2.69
N ILE A 394 -26.66 -23.13 1.66
CA ILE A 394 -27.87 -22.33 1.61
C ILE A 394 -29.04 -23.25 1.87
N ASP A 395 -29.74 -22.99 2.98
CA ASP A 395 -30.99 -23.65 3.33
C ASP A 395 -32.13 -22.63 3.28
N PHE A 396 -33.34 -23.09 2.99
CA PHE A 396 -34.53 -22.26 3.03
C PHE A 396 -35.30 -22.54 4.31
N VAL A 397 -35.51 -21.51 5.12
CA VAL A 397 -36.23 -21.63 6.39
C VAL A 397 -37.57 -20.89 6.30
N VAL A 398 -38.62 -21.50 6.86
CA VAL A 398 -39.95 -20.89 6.89
C VAL A 398 -39.98 -19.74 7.91
N THR A 399 -40.25 -18.53 7.43
CA THR A 399 -40.37 -17.31 8.23
C THR A 399 -41.60 -17.43 9.15
N GLY A 400 -41.37 -17.72 10.44
CA GLY A 400 -42.46 -17.79 11.44
C GLY A 400 -42.27 -18.81 12.57
N ARG A 401 -41.37 -19.79 12.43
CA ARG A 401 -40.93 -20.61 13.58
C ARG A 401 -39.52 -20.20 13.99
N ARG A 402 -39.41 -19.19 14.85
CA ARG A 402 -38.23 -19.08 15.71
C ARG A 402 -38.24 -20.30 16.64
N ARG A 403 -37.21 -21.14 16.55
CA ARG A 403 -36.87 -22.06 17.65
C ARG A 403 -36.12 -21.31 18.72
#